data_AF-A0A941M585-F1
#
_entry.id   AF-A0A941M585-F1
#
_cell.length_a   1.000
_cell.length_b   1.000
_cell.length_c   1.000
_cell.angle_alpha   90.00
_cell.angle_beta   90.00
_cell.angle_gamma   90.00
#
_symmetry.space_group_name_H-M   'P 1'
#
loop_
_entity.id
_entity.type
_entity.pdbx_description
1 polymer ?
#
loop_
_entity_poly.entity_id
_entity_poly.type
_entity_poly.pdbx_seq_one_letter_code
_entity_poly.pdbx_strand_id
1 'polypeptide(L)'
;MATNKLINESCYKGSCIILTTKHAKSIAIAPPFLETLGASIIEYVVDTDKLGTFSGEIKREGNALECARKKCEWSLNKLGNKVEFAIASEGSFGPHPYIPFLPCDHEILYFIDRKRDFHLHVSHISEKTNYRTEAINSLEALYNFANQTSFPSHALIMRPNNRETKNPVFKGLDTWQALEGAFKESIRYSEEGIVWLETDMRAQFNRIRP
;
A
#
# COMPACT_ATOMS: atom_id res chain seq x y z
N MET A 1 37.90 22.07 25.28
CA MET A 1 38.01 22.07 23.81
C MET A 1 36.60 22.22 23.27
N ALA A 2 36.31 23.35 22.64
CA ALA A 2 35.00 23.64 22.08
C ALA A 2 34.76 22.78 20.83
N THR A 3 33.81 21.85 20.90
CA THR A 3 33.28 21.17 19.72
C THR A 3 32.41 22.17 18.96
N ASN A 4 33.02 22.86 18.00
CA ASN A 4 32.34 23.65 16.98
C ASN A 4 31.47 22.72 16.13
N LYS A 5 30.31 22.31 16.65
CA LYS A 5 29.26 21.70 15.86
C LYS A 5 28.53 22.86 15.20
N LEU A 6 29.02 23.29 14.03
CA LEU A 6 28.17 23.99 13.07
C LEU A 6 27.03 23.00 12.75
N ILE A 7 25.98 23.02 13.56
CA ILE A 7 24.70 22.46 13.17
C ILE A 7 24.25 23.40 12.06
N ASN A 8 24.65 23.10 10.82
CA ASN A 8 24.03 23.74 9.68
C ASN A 8 22.54 23.45 9.81
N GLU A 9 21.77 24.49 10.13
CA GLU A 9 20.34 24.36 10.22
C GLU A 9 19.82 23.81 8.90
N SER A 10 18.99 22.78 8.98
CA SER A 10 18.38 22.17 7.81
C SER A 10 17.71 23.26 6.95
N CYS A 11 17.91 23.18 5.64
CA CYS A 11 17.30 24.10 4.69
C CYS A 11 15.76 23.95 4.57
N TYR A 12 15.18 23.02 5.34
CA TYR A 12 13.75 22.79 5.51
C TYR A 12 13.23 23.25 6.89
N LYS A 13 14.08 23.79 7.76
CA LYS A 13 13.65 24.24 9.09
C LYS A 13 12.54 25.29 8.97
N GLY A 14 11.46 25.10 9.74
CA GLY A 14 10.27 25.95 9.70
C GLY A 14 9.39 25.78 8.46
N SER A 15 9.76 24.89 7.52
CA SER A 15 8.96 24.62 6.33
C SER A 15 7.78 23.71 6.65
N CYS A 16 6.75 23.79 5.80
CA CYS A 16 5.63 22.87 5.80
C CYS A 16 5.71 21.96 4.57
N ILE A 17 5.67 20.64 4.80
CA ILE A 17 5.68 19.62 3.76
C ILE A 17 4.29 18.98 3.72
N ILE A 18 3.67 18.96 2.54
CA ILE A 18 2.33 18.40 2.38
C ILE A 18 2.39 16.89 2.17
N LEU A 19 1.79 16.14 3.08
CA LEU A 19 1.62 14.69 2.96
C LEU A 19 0.27 14.38 2.29
N THR A 20 0.31 13.88 1.07
CA THR A 20 -0.91 13.48 0.35
C THR A 20 -1.29 12.06 0.74
N THR A 21 -2.36 11.91 1.53
CA THR A 21 -2.75 10.63 2.11
C THR A 21 -4.26 10.57 2.37
N LYS A 22 -4.84 9.36 2.43
CA LYS A 22 -6.22 9.13 2.87
C LYS A 22 -6.31 8.79 4.36
N HIS A 23 -5.21 8.34 4.96
CA HIS A 23 -5.14 7.81 6.32
C HIS A 23 -4.03 8.50 7.11
N ALA A 24 -4.07 8.40 8.45
CA ALA A 24 -3.20 9.03 9.45
C ALA A 24 -1.72 8.61 9.40
N LYS A 25 -1.12 8.64 8.20
CA LYS A 25 0.27 8.28 7.92
C LYS A 25 1.25 9.31 8.50
N SER A 26 0.78 10.53 8.78
CA SER A 26 1.58 11.55 9.48
C SER A 26 2.07 11.08 10.84
N ILE A 27 1.38 10.17 11.53
CA ILE A 27 1.81 9.65 12.83
C ILE A 27 3.21 9.04 12.75
N ALA A 28 3.51 8.31 11.67
CA ALA A 28 4.82 7.70 11.46
C ALA A 28 5.81 8.64 10.74
N ILE A 29 5.32 9.48 9.82
CA ILE A 29 6.18 10.30 8.94
C ILE A 29 6.59 11.63 9.60
N ALA A 30 5.72 12.27 10.38
CA ALA A 30 5.98 13.60 10.92
C ALA A 30 7.15 13.68 11.93
N PRO A 31 7.30 12.74 12.90
CA PRO A 31 8.35 12.83 13.90
C PRO A 31 9.77 12.94 13.33
N PRO A 32 10.24 12.07 12.40
CA PRO A 32 11.61 12.17 11.89
C PRO A 32 11.87 13.46 11.09
N PHE A 33 10.87 13.99 10.39
CA PHE A 33 10.98 15.26 9.65
C PHE A 33 11.13 16.46 10.61
N LEU A 34 10.37 16.46 11.70
CA LEU A 34 10.47 17.52 12.70
C LEU A 34 11.80 17.45 13.44
N GLU A 35 12.19 16.27 13.91
CA GLU A 35 13.39 16.07 14.72
C GLU A 35 14.69 16.29 13.93
N THR A 36 14.74 15.84 12.67
CA THR A 36 15.96 15.90 11.86
C THR A 36 16.04 17.15 11.01
N LEU A 37 14.91 17.60 10.44
CA LEU A 37 14.87 18.69 9.47
C LEU A 37 14.24 19.98 10.01
N GLY A 38 13.61 19.94 11.19
CA GLY A 38 12.83 21.06 11.72
C GLY A 38 11.61 21.39 10.85
N ALA A 39 11.12 20.44 10.06
CA ALA A 39 10.03 20.63 9.11
C ALA A 39 8.74 20.00 9.63
N SER A 40 7.62 20.69 9.45
CA SER A 40 6.29 20.19 9.83
C SER A 40 5.62 19.46 8.68
N ILE A 41 4.93 18.36 8.97
CA ILE A 41 4.10 17.63 8.02
C ILE A 41 2.64 18.06 8.19
N ILE A 42 1.97 18.43 7.09
CA ILE A 42 0.52 18.68 7.07
C ILE A 42 -0.14 17.69 6.12
N GLU A 43 -1.15 16.97 6.61
CA GLU A 43 -1.91 16.04 5.77
C GLU A 43 -2.87 16.80 4.84
N TYR A 44 -2.79 16.48 3.56
CA TYR A 44 -3.80 16.84 2.59
C TYR A 44 -4.65 15.59 2.32
N VAL A 45 -5.77 15.51 3.03
CA VAL A 45 -6.65 14.34 3.00
C VAL A 45 -7.42 14.31 1.68
N VAL A 46 -7.09 13.34 0.84
CA VAL A 46 -7.78 13.10 -0.43
C VAL A 46 -8.09 11.62 -0.61
N ASP A 47 -9.19 11.32 -1.28
CA ASP A 47 -9.53 9.95 -1.63
C ASP A 47 -8.60 9.44 -2.73
N THR A 48 -7.52 8.78 -2.33
CA THR A 48 -6.51 8.23 -3.23
C THR A 48 -6.96 6.95 -3.93
N ASP A 49 -8.10 6.36 -3.57
CA ASP A 49 -8.58 5.11 -4.18
C ASP A 49 -8.89 5.30 -5.68
N LYS A 50 -9.14 6.56 -6.10
CA LYS A 50 -9.23 6.96 -7.51
C LYS A 50 -7.96 6.71 -8.32
N LEU A 51 -6.81 6.55 -7.66
CA LEU A 51 -5.52 6.26 -8.30
C LEU A 51 -5.25 4.74 -8.40
N GLY A 52 -6.14 3.92 -7.84
CA GLY A 52 -6.04 2.46 -7.81
C GLY A 52 -6.40 1.89 -6.44
N THR A 53 -7.03 0.71 -6.40
CA THR A 53 -7.36 0.01 -5.16
C THR A 53 -6.46 -1.21 -4.95
N PHE A 54 -6.23 -1.56 -3.68
CA PHE A 54 -5.40 -2.71 -3.32
C PHE A 54 -5.99 -4.03 -3.87
N SER A 55 -7.32 -4.15 -3.85
CA SER A 55 -8.07 -5.31 -4.33
C SER A 55 -8.29 -5.34 -5.85
N GLY A 56 -7.70 -4.42 -6.63
CA GLY A 56 -7.72 -4.48 -8.10
C GLY A 56 -9.00 -3.96 -8.77
N GLU A 57 -9.93 -3.44 -7.97
CA GLU A 57 -11.17 -2.73 -8.34
C GLU A 57 -10.99 -1.71 -9.45
N ILE A 58 -10.16 -0.75 -9.07
CA ILE A 58 -9.66 0.31 -9.91
C ILE A 58 -8.23 -0.06 -10.21
N LYS A 59 -7.96 -0.34 -11.48
CA LYS A 59 -6.60 -0.64 -11.94
C LYS A 59 -5.71 0.57 -11.64
N ARG A 60 -4.57 0.32 -11.00
CA ARG A 60 -3.56 1.36 -10.80
C ARG A 60 -3.01 1.77 -12.16
N GLU A 61 -2.98 3.08 -12.42
CA GLU A 61 -2.30 3.62 -13.59
C GLU A 61 -0.81 3.78 -13.31
N GLY A 62 -0.02 2.85 -13.81
CA GLY A 62 1.43 2.83 -13.60
C GLY A 62 1.83 1.96 -12.40
N ASN A 63 3.10 2.04 -12.02
CA ASN A 63 3.66 1.31 -10.89
C ASN A 63 3.48 2.08 -9.55
N ALA A 64 3.84 1.45 -8.43
CA ALA A 64 3.72 2.06 -7.10
C ALA A 64 4.52 3.38 -6.97
N LEU A 65 5.70 3.46 -7.58
CA LEU A 65 6.54 4.65 -7.59
C LEU A 65 5.87 5.81 -8.33
N GLU A 66 5.29 5.54 -9.50
CA GLU A 66 4.55 6.52 -10.29
C GLU A 66 3.29 7.00 -9.55
N CYS A 67 2.60 6.10 -8.84
CA CYS A 67 1.47 6.46 -7.98
C CYS A 67 1.90 7.41 -6.86
N ALA A 68 3.01 7.12 -6.15
CA ALA A 68 3.55 7.99 -5.12
C ALA A 68 3.92 9.38 -5.68
N ARG A 69 4.59 9.43 -6.84
CA ARG A 69 4.89 10.70 -7.54
C ARG A 69 3.63 11.49 -7.89
N LYS A 70 2.63 10.83 -8.52
CA LYS A 70 1.35 11.46 -8.89
C LYS A 70 0.62 12.04 -7.66
N LYS A 71 0.71 11.40 -6.49
CA LYS A 71 0.16 11.92 -5.23
C LYS A 71 0.85 13.22 -4.79
N CYS A 72 2.18 13.28 -4.83
CA CYS A 72 2.92 14.52 -4.56
C CYS A 72 2.50 15.63 -5.54
N GLU A 73 2.48 15.34 -6.84
CA GLU A 73 2.13 16.32 -7.87
C GLU A 73 0.70 16.82 -7.73
N TRP A 74 -0.24 15.96 -7.32
CA TRP A 74 -1.62 16.35 -7.08
C TRP A 74 -1.70 17.50 -6.07
N SER A 75 -1.20 17.32 -4.85
CA SER A 75 -1.30 18.35 -3.81
C SER A 75 -0.59 19.62 -4.21
N LEU A 76 0.60 19.49 -4.81
CA LEU A 76 1.38 20.61 -5.32
C LEU A 76 0.64 21.40 -6.42
N ASN A 77 -0.06 20.72 -7.33
CA ASN A 77 -0.83 21.37 -8.39
C ASN A 77 -2.12 22.01 -7.86
N LYS A 78 -2.77 21.39 -6.86
CA LYS A 78 -4.01 21.91 -6.27
C LYS A 78 -3.77 23.11 -5.36
N LEU A 79 -2.66 23.12 -4.62
CA LEU A 79 -2.32 24.19 -3.67
C LEU A 79 -1.46 25.29 -4.33
N GLY A 80 -0.89 25.00 -5.51
CA GLY A 80 -0.16 25.96 -6.33
C GLY A 80 1.06 26.53 -5.60
N ASN A 81 1.31 27.83 -5.76
CA ASN A 81 2.48 28.52 -5.20
C ASN A 81 2.47 28.66 -3.67
N LYS A 82 1.42 28.19 -2.99
CA LYS A 82 1.36 28.19 -1.52
C LYS A 82 2.20 27.08 -0.88
N VAL A 83 2.63 26.10 -1.69
CA VAL A 83 3.34 24.92 -1.21
C VAL A 83 4.55 24.65 -2.10
N GLU A 84 5.70 24.52 -1.47
CA GLU A 84 6.98 24.25 -2.13
C GLU A 84 7.37 22.77 -2.06
N PHE A 85 6.83 22.03 -1.07
CA PHE A 85 7.27 20.67 -0.74
C PHE A 85 6.09 19.71 -0.60
N ALA A 86 6.23 18.52 -1.17
CA ALA A 86 5.25 17.45 -0.96
C ALA A 86 5.91 16.10 -0.77
N ILE A 87 5.26 15.28 0.04
CA ILE A 87 5.62 13.89 0.29
C ILE A 87 4.40 12.99 0.10
N ALA A 88 4.64 11.78 -0.35
CA ALA A 88 3.63 10.75 -0.44
C ALA A 88 4.26 9.40 -0.10
N SER A 89 3.42 8.47 0.37
CA SER A 89 3.83 7.08 0.50
C SER A 89 2.88 6.13 -0.22
N GLU A 90 3.45 5.07 -0.76
CA GLU A 90 2.74 3.99 -1.44
C GLU A 90 3.33 2.64 -1.03
N GLY A 91 2.45 1.72 -0.62
CA GLY A 91 2.79 0.34 -0.34
C GLY A 91 2.18 -0.57 -1.40
N SER A 92 2.91 -1.63 -1.77
CA SER A 92 2.43 -2.65 -2.69
C SER A 92 2.96 -4.02 -2.30
N PHE A 93 2.10 -5.04 -2.38
CA PHE A 93 2.51 -6.42 -2.25
C PHE A 93 2.54 -7.08 -3.62
N GLY A 94 3.55 -7.90 -3.86
CA GLY A 94 3.78 -8.50 -5.16
C GLY A 94 5.06 -9.33 -5.21
N PRO A 95 5.48 -9.73 -6.40
CA PRO A 95 6.76 -10.41 -6.59
C PRO A 95 7.93 -9.46 -6.32
N HIS A 96 9.00 -9.99 -5.74
CA HIS A 96 10.23 -9.24 -5.47
C HIS A 96 10.84 -8.71 -6.79
N PRO A 97 11.25 -7.43 -6.87
CA PRO A 97 11.72 -6.81 -8.12
C PRO A 97 12.89 -7.54 -8.79
N TYR A 98 13.72 -8.21 -7.99
CA TYR A 98 14.88 -8.98 -8.47
C TYR A 98 14.68 -10.49 -8.40
N ILE A 99 13.63 -10.98 -7.73
CA ILE A 99 13.37 -12.42 -7.52
C ILE A 99 11.88 -12.67 -7.76
N PRO A 100 11.44 -12.85 -9.02
CA PRO A 100 10.02 -12.77 -9.39
C PRO A 100 9.08 -13.77 -8.71
N PHE A 101 9.59 -14.84 -8.10
CA PHE A 101 8.79 -15.87 -7.41
C PHE A 101 8.74 -15.69 -5.89
N LEU A 102 9.45 -14.71 -5.32
CA LEU A 102 9.44 -14.42 -3.89
C LEU A 102 8.44 -13.30 -3.61
N PRO A 103 7.37 -13.52 -2.81
CA PRO A 103 6.49 -12.43 -2.41
C PRO A 103 7.21 -11.43 -1.51
N CYS A 104 6.95 -10.15 -1.72
CA CYS A 104 7.45 -9.08 -0.87
C CYS A 104 6.40 -8.00 -0.63
N ASP A 105 6.60 -7.26 0.46
CA ASP A 105 6.06 -5.94 0.70
C ASP A 105 7.06 -4.90 0.18
N HIS A 106 6.59 -3.94 -0.61
CA HIS A 106 7.39 -2.84 -1.14
C HIS A 106 6.74 -1.52 -0.75
N GLU A 107 7.41 -0.81 0.15
CA GLU A 107 7.01 0.50 0.68
C GLU A 107 7.88 1.59 0.07
N ILE A 108 7.24 2.65 -0.41
CA ILE A 108 7.88 3.77 -1.11
C ILE A 108 7.52 5.08 -0.41
N LEU A 109 8.52 5.91 -0.17
CA LEU A 109 8.35 7.34 0.12
C LEU A 109 8.86 8.15 -1.06
N TYR A 110 8.06 9.11 -1.52
CA TYR A 110 8.42 10.02 -2.60
C TYR A 110 8.36 11.45 -2.11
N PHE A 111 9.37 12.24 -2.41
CA PHE A 111 9.50 13.64 -2.00
C PHE A 111 9.79 14.54 -3.21
N ILE A 112 9.12 15.68 -3.27
CA ILE A 112 9.33 16.72 -4.29
C ILE A 112 9.66 18.03 -3.58
N ASP A 113 10.76 18.65 -4.02
CA ASP A 113 11.18 20.01 -3.66
C ASP A 113 11.13 20.90 -4.90
N ARG A 114 10.08 21.72 -5.01
CA ARG A 114 9.93 22.66 -6.13
C ARG A 114 10.90 23.83 -6.06
N LYS A 115 11.32 24.20 -4.85
CA LYS A 115 12.17 25.36 -4.62
C LYS A 115 13.58 25.13 -5.14
N ARG A 116 14.07 23.89 -5.02
CA ARG A 116 15.41 23.45 -5.44
C ARG A 116 15.40 22.59 -6.69
N ASP A 117 14.22 22.44 -7.31
CA ASP A 117 13.99 21.71 -8.54
C ASP A 117 14.56 20.28 -8.52
N PHE A 118 14.20 19.52 -7.49
CA PHE A 118 14.55 18.11 -7.42
C PHE A 118 13.46 17.27 -6.79
N HIS A 119 13.57 15.97 -7.00
CA HIS A 119 12.75 14.97 -6.34
C HIS A 119 13.61 13.76 -6.00
N LEU A 120 13.19 13.03 -4.97
CA LEU A 120 13.84 11.78 -4.57
C LEU A 120 12.78 10.78 -4.12
N HIS A 121 13.15 9.52 -4.11
CA HIS A 121 12.37 8.47 -3.49
C HIS A 121 13.25 7.55 -2.69
N VAL A 122 12.66 6.95 -1.66
CA VAL A 122 13.25 5.86 -0.90
C VAL A 122 12.31 4.67 -1.00
N SER A 123 12.88 3.48 -1.11
CA SER A 123 12.14 2.22 -1.14
C SER A 123 12.64 1.30 -0.04
N HIS A 124 11.72 0.61 0.60
CA HIS A 124 11.99 -0.47 1.55
C HIS A 124 11.26 -1.72 1.08
N ILE A 125 11.99 -2.84 1.00
CA ILE A 125 11.45 -4.12 0.58
C ILE A 125 11.57 -5.10 1.75
N SER A 126 10.48 -5.76 2.10
CA SER A 126 10.42 -6.78 3.14
C SER A 126 9.89 -8.09 2.56
N GLU A 127 10.63 -9.17 2.78
CA GLU A 127 10.20 -10.54 2.43
C GLU A 127 9.29 -11.15 3.51
N LYS A 128 9.17 -10.49 4.67
CA LYS A 128 8.28 -10.90 5.76
C LYS A 128 6.87 -10.44 5.44
N THR A 129 6.15 -11.23 4.66
CA THR A 129 4.76 -10.99 4.29
C THR A 129 3.97 -12.28 4.25
N ASN A 130 2.68 -12.22 4.59
CA ASN A 130 1.74 -13.31 4.33
C ASN A 130 1.07 -13.17 2.94
N TYR A 131 1.53 -12.24 2.09
CA TYR A 131 1.02 -12.09 0.72
C TYR A 131 1.10 -13.40 -0.03
N ARG A 132 -0.07 -13.96 -0.35
CA ARG A 132 -0.19 -15.20 -1.10
C ARG A 132 -1.43 -15.14 -1.97
N THR A 133 -1.31 -15.77 -3.13
CA THR A 133 -2.41 -15.99 -4.06
C THR A 133 -2.37 -17.42 -4.58
N GLU A 134 -3.52 -18.06 -4.75
CA GLU A 134 -3.62 -19.41 -5.27
C GLU A 134 -4.93 -19.60 -6.05
N ALA A 135 -4.87 -20.37 -7.13
CA ALA A 135 -6.04 -20.85 -7.86
C ALA A 135 -6.42 -22.22 -7.29
N ILE A 136 -7.62 -22.33 -6.72
CA ILE A 136 -8.09 -23.53 -6.04
C ILE A 136 -9.39 -24.04 -6.67
N ASN A 137 -9.68 -25.33 -6.53
CA ASN A 137 -10.89 -25.97 -7.06
C ASN A 137 -11.57 -26.91 -6.06
N SER A 138 -11.11 -26.95 -4.81
CA SER A 138 -11.65 -27.83 -3.77
C SER A 138 -11.67 -27.18 -2.39
N LEU A 139 -12.54 -27.68 -1.50
CA LEU A 139 -12.56 -27.27 -0.10
C LEU A 139 -11.27 -27.66 0.64
N GLU A 140 -10.66 -28.79 0.27
CA GLU A 140 -9.36 -29.19 0.83
C GLU A 140 -8.28 -28.15 0.54
N ALA A 141 -8.19 -27.70 -0.72
CA ALA A 141 -7.28 -26.63 -1.12
C ALA A 141 -7.59 -25.31 -0.40
N LEU A 142 -8.88 -24.98 -0.20
CA LEU A 142 -9.31 -23.82 0.59
C LEU A 142 -8.79 -23.87 2.02
N TYR A 143 -8.96 -25.00 2.72
CA TYR A 143 -8.48 -25.19 4.09
C TYR A 143 -6.94 -25.12 4.16
N ASN A 144 -6.25 -25.76 3.22
CA ASN A 144 -4.79 -25.74 3.14
C ASN A 144 -4.25 -24.33 2.95
N PHE A 145 -4.84 -23.53 2.06
CA PHE A 145 -4.47 -22.13 1.85
C PHE A 145 -4.67 -21.31 3.13
N ALA A 146 -5.87 -21.36 3.71
CA ALA A 146 -6.21 -20.58 4.89
C ALA A 146 -5.26 -20.86 6.09
N ASN A 147 -4.93 -22.14 6.32
CA ASN A 147 -3.97 -22.53 7.36
C ASN A 147 -2.55 -21.99 7.13
N GLN A 148 -2.17 -21.71 5.88
CA GLN A 148 -0.86 -21.17 5.52
C GLN A 148 -0.81 -19.63 5.51
N THR A 149 -1.93 -18.94 5.65
CA THR A 149 -2.03 -17.47 5.48
C THR A 149 -2.44 -16.70 6.73
N SER A 150 -2.21 -17.27 7.92
CA SER A 150 -2.57 -16.65 9.21
C SER A 150 -4.06 -16.35 9.36
N PHE A 151 -4.92 -17.05 8.62
CA PHE A 151 -6.36 -17.01 8.81
C PHE A 151 -6.73 -17.60 10.19
N PRO A 152 -7.76 -17.10 10.92
CA PRO A 152 -8.65 -15.98 10.57
C PRO A 152 -8.16 -14.60 10.98
N SER A 153 -6.98 -14.50 11.59
CA SER A 153 -6.45 -13.19 12.04
C SER A 153 -6.22 -12.20 10.89
N HIS A 154 -5.97 -12.75 9.69
CA HIS A 154 -5.93 -12.02 8.43
C HIS A 154 -7.07 -12.52 7.55
N ALA A 155 -7.83 -11.58 7.00
CA ALA A 155 -8.94 -11.90 6.12
C ALA A 155 -8.45 -12.36 4.73
N LEU A 156 -9.34 -13.00 3.98
CA LEU A 156 -9.10 -13.41 2.59
C LEU A 156 -10.02 -12.67 1.61
N ILE A 157 -9.59 -12.63 0.36
CA ILE A 157 -10.37 -12.18 -0.79
C ILE A 157 -10.52 -13.33 -1.78
N MET A 158 -11.72 -13.47 -2.33
CA MET A 158 -12.08 -14.57 -3.22
C MET A 158 -12.79 -14.07 -4.47
N ARG A 159 -12.42 -14.63 -5.63
CA ARG A 159 -13.02 -14.34 -6.94
C ARG A 159 -13.22 -15.62 -7.75
N PRO A 160 -14.26 -15.73 -8.59
CA PRO A 160 -14.36 -16.78 -9.59
C PRO A 160 -13.22 -16.68 -10.63
N ASN A 161 -12.78 -17.81 -11.17
CA ASN A 161 -11.79 -17.96 -12.25
C ASN A 161 -10.39 -17.41 -11.90
N ASN A 162 -10.20 -16.09 -11.96
CA ASN A 162 -8.90 -15.44 -11.83
C ASN A 162 -9.00 -14.04 -11.19
N ARG A 163 -7.85 -13.38 -11.03
CA ARG A 163 -7.74 -12.06 -10.39
C ARG A 163 -8.48 -10.94 -11.14
N GLU A 164 -8.65 -11.05 -12.46
CA GLU A 164 -9.27 -10.02 -13.30
C GLU A 164 -10.80 -10.05 -13.24
N THR A 165 -11.40 -11.09 -12.62
CA THR A 165 -12.86 -11.18 -12.44
C THR A 165 -13.36 -10.03 -11.58
N LYS A 166 -14.21 -9.19 -12.19
CA LYS A 166 -14.71 -7.98 -11.52
C LYS A 166 -15.88 -8.22 -10.58
N ASN A 167 -16.70 -9.24 -10.83
CA ASN A 167 -17.87 -9.59 -10.01
C ASN A 167 -18.23 -11.08 -10.16
N PRO A 168 -18.70 -11.74 -9.09
CA PRO A 168 -18.64 -11.30 -7.70
C PRO A 168 -17.20 -11.25 -7.15
N VAL A 169 -16.94 -10.36 -6.19
CA VAL A 169 -15.69 -10.29 -5.42
C VAL A 169 -16.05 -10.30 -3.94
N PHE A 170 -15.66 -11.36 -3.23
CA PHE A 170 -15.88 -11.49 -1.79
C PHE A 170 -14.63 -11.03 -1.04
N LYS A 171 -14.75 -10.11 -0.09
CA LYS A 171 -13.60 -9.55 0.64
C LYS A 171 -13.84 -9.53 2.13
N GLY A 172 -12.77 -9.42 2.92
CA GLY A 172 -12.89 -9.37 4.37
C GLY A 172 -13.44 -10.69 4.92
N LEU A 173 -13.15 -11.81 4.26
CA LEU A 173 -13.56 -13.14 4.73
C LEU A 173 -12.66 -13.51 5.92
N ASP A 174 -13.18 -13.39 7.13
CA ASP A 174 -12.47 -13.60 8.40
C ASP A 174 -13.10 -14.69 9.28
N THR A 175 -14.08 -15.43 8.74
CA THR A 175 -14.71 -16.59 9.41
C THR A 175 -14.84 -17.76 8.47
N TRP A 176 -14.75 -18.98 9.01
CA TRP A 176 -14.90 -20.21 8.21
C TRP A 176 -16.25 -20.27 7.49
N GLN A 177 -17.33 -19.86 8.16
CA GLN A 177 -18.67 -19.82 7.56
C GLN A 177 -18.73 -18.88 6.35
N ALA A 178 -18.17 -17.67 6.46
CA ALA A 178 -18.13 -16.72 5.34
C ALA A 178 -17.23 -17.25 4.21
N LEU A 179 -16.09 -17.84 4.56
CA LEU A 179 -15.12 -18.35 3.59
C LEU A 179 -15.68 -19.52 2.76
N GLU A 180 -16.30 -20.52 3.41
CA GLU A 180 -16.93 -21.64 2.72
C GLU A 180 -18.15 -21.21 1.90
N GLY A 181 -18.94 -20.27 2.42
CA GLY A 181 -20.07 -19.69 1.69
C GLY A 181 -19.61 -18.98 0.42
N ALA A 182 -18.59 -18.12 0.52
CA ALA A 182 -17.99 -17.44 -0.62
C ALA A 182 -17.39 -18.42 -1.64
N PHE A 183 -16.80 -19.53 -1.19
CA PHE A 183 -16.25 -20.55 -2.09
C PHE A 183 -17.34 -21.24 -2.92
N LYS A 184 -18.42 -21.68 -2.25
CA LYS A 184 -19.56 -22.31 -2.92
C LYS A 184 -20.20 -21.38 -3.95
N GLU A 185 -20.36 -20.10 -3.62
CA GLU A 185 -20.85 -19.12 -4.59
C GLU A 185 -19.83 -18.88 -5.71
N SER A 186 -18.55 -18.69 -5.39
CA SER A 186 -17.52 -18.42 -6.41
C SER A 186 -17.39 -19.54 -7.44
N ILE A 187 -17.51 -20.80 -7.02
CA ILE A 187 -17.53 -21.96 -7.93
C ILE A 187 -18.72 -21.91 -8.90
N ARG A 188 -19.91 -21.45 -8.46
CA ARG A 188 -21.09 -21.34 -9.34
C ARG A 188 -20.92 -20.29 -10.44
N TYR A 189 -20.14 -19.25 -10.17
CA TYR A 189 -19.80 -18.21 -11.14
C TYR A 189 -18.51 -18.50 -11.92
N SER A 190 -17.88 -19.66 -11.69
CA SER A 190 -16.65 -20.06 -12.35
C SER A 190 -16.97 -20.97 -13.54
N GLU A 191 -16.53 -20.59 -14.73
CA GLU A 191 -16.71 -21.40 -15.94
C GLU A 191 -15.78 -22.62 -15.93
N GLU A 192 -14.63 -22.49 -15.26
CA GLU A 192 -13.58 -23.51 -15.20
C GLU A 192 -13.61 -24.32 -13.89
N GLY A 193 -14.53 -24.01 -12.97
CA GLY A 193 -14.56 -24.60 -11.62
C GLY A 193 -13.37 -24.19 -10.75
N ILE A 194 -12.69 -23.10 -11.11
CA ILE A 194 -11.55 -22.52 -10.41
C ILE A 194 -11.97 -21.27 -9.65
N VAL A 195 -11.41 -21.09 -8.46
CA VAL A 195 -11.57 -19.90 -7.61
C VAL A 195 -10.20 -19.32 -7.33
N TRP A 196 -10.06 -18.02 -7.57
CA TRP A 196 -8.89 -17.26 -7.18
C TRP A 196 -9.00 -16.81 -5.74
N LEU A 197 -8.05 -17.25 -4.92
CA LEU A 197 -7.96 -16.92 -3.51
C LEU A 197 -6.71 -16.10 -3.23
N GLU A 198 -6.83 -15.04 -2.45
CA GLU A 198 -5.70 -14.23 -2.02
C GLU A 198 -5.85 -13.70 -0.60
N THR A 199 -4.73 -13.39 0.04
CA THR A 199 -4.73 -12.70 1.32
C THR A 199 -5.22 -11.26 1.19
N ASP A 200 -6.04 -10.83 2.13
CA ASP A 200 -6.55 -9.46 2.15
C ASP A 200 -5.52 -8.51 2.75
N MET A 201 -4.63 -7.97 1.91
CA MET A 201 -3.57 -7.07 2.39
C MET A 201 -4.05 -5.62 2.60
N ARG A 202 -5.37 -5.37 2.61
CA ARG A 202 -5.88 -4.04 2.94
C ARG A 202 -5.50 -3.67 4.37
N ALA A 203 -5.26 -2.38 4.58
CA ALA A 203 -4.70 -1.81 5.80
C ALA A 203 -5.36 -2.27 7.12
N GLN A 204 -6.65 -2.55 7.10
CA GLN A 204 -7.46 -2.97 8.26
C GLN A 204 -7.33 -4.46 8.61
N PHE A 205 -6.88 -5.30 7.67
CA PHE A 205 -6.75 -6.76 7.81
C PHE A 205 -5.30 -7.24 7.83
N ASN A 206 -4.35 -6.39 7.40
CA ASN A 206 -2.92 -6.67 7.50
C ASN A 206 -2.26 -5.87 8.62
N ARG A 207 -2.13 -6.50 9.79
CA ARG A 207 -1.48 -5.92 10.99
C ARG A 207 0.01 -6.17 11.06
N ILE A 208 0.54 -7.05 10.21
CA ILE A 208 1.98 -7.26 10.06
C ILE A 208 2.47 -6.16 9.12
N ARG A 209 2.83 -5.03 9.71
CA ARG A 209 3.70 -4.05 9.06
C ARG A 209 4.97 -3.96 9.90
N PRO A 210 6.16 -4.11 9.30
CA PRO A 210 7.41 -3.86 10.02
C PRO A 210 7.49 -2.41 10.53
#